data_AF-A0A2N5Z0C1-F1
#
_entry.id   AF-A0A2N5Z0C1-F1
#
_cell.length_a   1.000
_cell.length_b   1.000
_cell.length_c   1.000
_cell.angle_alpha   90.00
_cell.angle_beta   90.00
_cell.angle_gamma   90.00
#
_symmetry.space_group_name_H-M   'P 1'
#
loop_
_entity.id
_entity.type
_entity.pdbx_description
1 polymer ?
#
loop_
_entity_poly.entity_id
_entity_poly.type
_entity_poly.pdbx_seq_one_letter_code
_entity_poly.pdbx_strand_id
1 'polypeptide(L)'
;MIKSRISFFIPLLLFIAFNVVCQKTKTFYVNADMKKVFKEDAAFKRNLTKLDNKWRIEDYYLNDTLYRTGYYSDKMLKVKTDTFKYYFPNGRLIKILVYDNNKKNGGCSYFDVSGKITHFRSFYNDEPVGKWIWYDINEQEEHVIANASWKSVNGVEHEPLFPGGRSAYNDYFDKFKNDYTMSASMHGQYGQIIMSFKVSGSGEISEVDVVLHGTPEMDSLGIRCINQMPEFIPARENRIIVDQYLIFPLKFILYEESDDFKIPNSTIANYFFVSGVEDYKESKYDKAAFKFKTAIIYNPGCAKYYYYYAVSIYQYEDPDIACQYFKIADLLDSKIVREDIKEFCKF
;
A
#
# COMPACT_ATOMS: atom_id res chain seq x y z
N MET A 1 -23.83 1.92 -87.52
CA MET A 1 -24.20 2.68 -86.30
C MET A 1 -24.57 1.70 -85.21
N ILE A 2 -23.69 1.44 -84.24
CA ILE A 2 -23.96 1.00 -82.86
C ILE A 2 -22.75 1.50 -82.06
N LYS A 3 -22.97 2.42 -81.11
CA LYS A 3 -21.92 3.02 -80.26
C LYS A 3 -21.65 2.09 -79.07
N SER A 4 -20.41 1.63 -78.94
CA SER A 4 -19.88 0.98 -77.73
C SER A 4 -19.66 2.05 -76.65
N ARG A 5 -20.25 1.86 -75.45
CA ARG A 5 -19.95 2.65 -74.25
C ARG A 5 -19.05 1.81 -73.35
N ILE A 6 -17.79 2.22 -73.21
CA ILE A 6 -16.84 1.69 -72.24
C ILE A 6 -17.04 2.48 -70.95
N SER A 7 -17.61 1.85 -69.92
CA SER A 7 -17.64 2.41 -68.56
C SER A 7 -16.30 2.15 -67.88
N PHE A 8 -15.53 3.22 -67.62
CA PHE A 8 -14.35 3.18 -66.75
C PHE A 8 -14.82 3.19 -65.28
N PHE A 9 -14.55 2.09 -64.57
CA PHE A 9 -14.72 1.99 -63.13
C PHE A 9 -13.47 2.59 -62.46
N ILE A 10 -13.61 3.77 -61.85
CA ILE A 10 -12.54 4.40 -61.05
C ILE A 10 -12.73 3.91 -59.59
N PRO A 11 -11.77 3.21 -58.98
CA PRO A 11 -11.87 2.85 -57.57
C PRO A 11 -11.58 4.10 -56.73
N LEU A 12 -12.59 4.58 -56.01
CA LEU A 12 -12.47 5.65 -55.02
C LEU A 12 -11.70 5.10 -53.81
N LEU A 13 -10.39 5.37 -53.75
CA LEU A 13 -9.54 5.13 -52.59
C LEU A 13 -9.98 6.06 -51.44
N LEU A 14 -10.79 5.52 -50.52
CA LEU A 14 -11.12 6.15 -49.25
C LEU A 14 -9.85 6.20 -48.37
N PHE A 15 -9.16 7.34 -48.39
CA PHE A 15 -8.15 7.68 -47.40
C PHE A 15 -8.85 7.86 -46.03
N ILE A 16 -8.84 6.82 -45.21
CA ILE A 16 -9.18 6.95 -43.78
C ILE A 16 -8.01 7.68 -43.12
N ALA A 17 -8.17 8.97 -42.88
CA ALA A 17 -7.25 9.72 -42.03
C ALA A 17 -7.36 9.18 -40.60
N PHE A 18 -6.40 8.37 -40.18
CA PHE A 18 -6.18 8.11 -38.76
C PHE A 18 -5.84 9.44 -38.11
N ASN A 19 -6.81 10.05 -37.41
CA ASN A 19 -6.54 11.14 -36.49
C ASN A 19 -5.71 10.56 -35.33
N VAL A 20 -4.39 10.54 -35.49
CA VAL A 20 -3.47 10.33 -34.38
C VAL A 20 -3.57 11.58 -33.52
N VAL A 21 -4.44 11.52 -32.50
CA VAL A 21 -4.42 12.54 -31.45
C VAL A 21 -3.11 12.36 -30.70
N CYS A 22 -2.10 13.15 -31.07
CA CYS A 22 -0.85 13.26 -30.35
C CYS A 22 -1.13 13.96 -29.01
N GLN A 23 -1.60 13.21 -28.01
CA GLN A 23 -1.72 13.72 -26.66
C GLN A 23 -0.29 13.91 -26.12
N LYS A 24 0.07 15.17 -25.81
CA LYS A 24 1.40 15.50 -25.30
C LYS A 24 1.57 14.91 -23.90
N THR A 25 2.40 13.87 -23.79
CA THR A 25 2.84 13.29 -22.52
C THR A 25 4.00 14.09 -21.94
N LYS A 26 3.94 14.40 -20.64
CA LYS A 26 5.06 15.00 -19.90
C LYS A 26 5.69 13.97 -18.96
N THR A 27 6.99 13.80 -19.05
CA THR A 27 7.74 12.86 -18.20
C THR A 27 8.60 13.61 -17.17
N PHE A 28 8.63 13.12 -15.93
CA PHE A 28 9.48 13.62 -14.84
C PHE A 28 9.64 12.59 -13.73
N TYR A 29 10.53 12.82 -12.78
CA TYR A 29 10.79 11.90 -11.67
C TYR A 29 10.07 12.31 -10.39
N VAL A 30 9.66 11.33 -9.58
CA VAL A 30 9.02 11.54 -8.27
C VAL A 30 9.62 10.63 -7.21
N ASN A 31 9.65 11.09 -5.96
CA ASN A 31 10.10 10.30 -4.81
C ASN A 31 8.98 9.40 -4.25
N ALA A 32 9.25 8.70 -3.15
CA ALA A 32 8.28 7.82 -2.48
C ALA A 32 7.03 8.56 -1.95
N ASP A 33 7.13 9.87 -1.72
CA ASP A 33 6.02 10.77 -1.37
C ASP A 33 5.23 11.27 -2.59
N MET A 34 5.56 10.81 -3.79
CA MET A 34 4.98 11.24 -5.06
C MET A 34 5.24 12.71 -5.41
N LYS A 35 6.22 13.35 -4.74
CA LYS A 35 6.65 14.72 -5.01
C LYS A 35 7.71 14.72 -6.11
N LYS A 36 7.66 15.72 -7.00
CA LYS A 36 8.62 15.86 -8.10
C LYS A 36 10.03 16.13 -7.56
N VAL A 37 11.01 15.39 -8.05
CA VAL A 37 12.43 15.46 -7.65
C VAL A 37 13.36 15.28 -8.85
N PHE A 38 14.67 15.38 -8.64
CA PHE A 38 15.67 14.97 -9.61
C PHE A 38 15.77 13.44 -9.71
N LYS A 39 16.47 12.93 -10.72
CA LYS A 39 16.52 11.49 -11.00
C LYS A 39 17.20 10.70 -9.89
N GLU A 40 18.20 11.32 -9.26
CA GLU A 40 19.05 10.74 -8.22
C GLU A 40 18.28 10.45 -6.93
N ASP A 41 17.23 11.25 -6.65
CA ASP A 41 16.36 11.13 -5.49
C ASP A 41 15.03 10.41 -5.81
N ALA A 42 14.90 9.89 -7.03
CA ALA A 42 13.64 9.35 -7.53
C ALA A 42 13.37 7.95 -6.98
N ALA A 43 12.10 7.68 -6.68
CA ALA A 43 11.60 6.32 -6.52
C ALA A 43 10.89 5.84 -7.79
N PHE A 44 10.32 6.77 -8.58
CA PHE A 44 9.56 6.46 -9.78
C PHE A 44 9.79 7.49 -10.89
N LYS A 45 9.62 7.02 -12.13
CA LYS A 45 9.44 7.86 -13.32
C LYS A 45 7.95 8.03 -13.59
N ARG A 46 7.46 9.26 -13.70
CA ARG A 46 6.05 9.59 -13.98
C ARG A 46 5.88 10.08 -15.40
N ASN A 47 4.93 9.49 -16.13
CA ASN A 47 4.31 10.04 -17.32
C ASN A 47 2.97 10.68 -16.95
N LEU A 48 2.72 11.89 -17.44
CA LEU A 48 1.49 12.64 -17.22
C LEU A 48 0.86 13.02 -18.56
N THR A 49 -0.38 12.62 -18.77
CA THR A 49 -1.14 12.86 -20.01
C THR A 49 -2.42 13.62 -19.69
N LYS A 50 -2.64 14.75 -20.37
CA LYS A 50 -3.90 15.50 -20.28
C LYS A 50 -4.96 14.81 -21.14
N LEU A 51 -6.09 14.47 -20.55
CA LEU A 51 -7.32 14.05 -21.22
C LEU A 51 -8.33 15.20 -21.18
N ASP A 52 -9.48 15.05 -21.85
CA ASP A 52 -10.47 16.15 -22.00
C ASP A 52 -10.86 16.78 -20.65
N ASN A 53 -11.25 15.94 -19.68
CA ASN A 53 -11.72 16.37 -18.36
C ASN A 53 -10.90 15.81 -17.18
N LYS A 54 -9.78 15.14 -17.45
CA LYS A 54 -8.95 14.47 -16.43
C LYS A 54 -7.47 14.48 -16.80
N TRP A 55 -6.62 14.14 -15.85
CA TRP A 55 -5.18 13.94 -16.01
C TRP A 55 -4.84 12.50 -15.66
N ARG A 56 -4.30 11.75 -16.61
CA ARG A 56 -3.84 10.38 -16.38
C ARG A 56 -2.37 10.39 -15.99
N ILE A 57 -2.04 9.66 -14.94
CA ILE A 57 -0.66 9.34 -14.59
C ILE A 57 -0.33 7.88 -14.92
N GLU A 58 0.93 7.65 -15.24
CA GLU A 58 1.57 6.35 -15.25
C GLU A 58 2.91 6.49 -14.54
N ASP A 59 3.03 5.88 -13.36
CA ASP A 59 4.26 5.81 -12.58
C ASP A 59 4.93 4.48 -12.85
N TYR A 60 6.22 4.52 -13.16
CA TYR A 60 7.06 3.38 -13.42
C TYR A 60 8.14 3.30 -12.34
N TYR A 61 8.48 2.09 -11.93
CA TYR A 61 9.74 1.82 -11.24
C TYR A 61 10.92 2.28 -12.08
N LEU A 62 12.10 2.44 -11.47
CA LEU A 62 13.29 2.91 -12.19
C LEU A 62 13.82 1.90 -13.23
N ASN A 63 13.41 0.63 -13.14
CA ASN A 63 13.65 -0.41 -14.15
C ASN A 63 12.60 -0.42 -15.28
N ASP A 64 11.78 0.63 -15.38
CA ASP A 64 10.72 0.82 -16.39
C ASP A 64 9.52 -0.13 -16.33
N THR A 65 9.42 -0.95 -15.27
CA THR A 65 8.19 -1.70 -14.99
C THR A 65 7.11 -0.78 -14.43
N LEU A 66 5.84 -1.01 -14.80
CA LEU A 66 4.73 -0.15 -14.38
C LEU A 66 4.45 -0.35 -12.89
N TYR A 67 4.46 0.72 -12.09
CA TYR A 67 4.08 0.70 -10.68
C TYR A 67 2.63 1.07 -10.49
N ARG A 68 2.15 2.13 -11.15
CA ARG A 68 0.81 2.65 -10.92
C ARG A 68 0.22 3.40 -12.09
N THR A 69 -1.08 3.24 -12.31
CA THR A 69 -1.88 4.17 -13.12
C THR A 69 -2.96 4.83 -12.26
N GLY A 70 -3.45 5.98 -12.69
CA GLY A 70 -4.51 6.68 -11.99
C GLY A 70 -4.95 7.96 -12.67
N TYR A 71 -6.05 8.54 -12.20
CA TYR A 71 -6.63 9.75 -12.78
C TYR A 71 -6.84 10.83 -11.72
N TYR A 72 -6.64 12.07 -12.15
CA TYR A 72 -6.89 13.25 -11.35
C TYR A 72 -7.81 14.20 -12.10
N SER A 73 -8.71 14.89 -11.40
CA SER A 73 -9.57 15.91 -12.03
C SER A 73 -8.85 17.24 -12.21
N ASP A 74 -7.73 17.46 -11.51
CA ASP A 74 -6.96 18.70 -11.55
C ASP A 74 -5.50 18.49 -12.01
N LYS A 75 -4.94 19.55 -12.60
CA LYS A 75 -3.56 19.56 -13.13
C LYS A 75 -2.48 19.43 -12.04
N MET A 76 -2.79 19.82 -10.81
CA MET A 76 -1.86 19.73 -9.67
C MET A 76 -1.86 18.34 -9.03
N LEU A 77 -2.68 17.41 -9.54
CA LEU A 77 -2.78 16.02 -9.09
C LEU A 77 -3.17 15.92 -7.61
N LYS A 78 -4.11 16.76 -7.17
CA LYS A 78 -4.59 16.84 -5.78
C LYS A 78 -5.91 16.11 -5.54
N VAL A 79 -6.72 15.94 -6.58
CA VAL A 79 -8.06 15.36 -6.51
C VAL A 79 -8.10 14.09 -7.35
N LYS A 80 -7.93 12.95 -6.67
CA LYS A 80 -8.08 11.63 -7.26
C LYS A 80 -9.53 11.41 -7.71
N THR A 81 -9.68 10.82 -8.88
CA THR A 81 -10.95 10.43 -9.48
C THR A 81 -10.73 9.14 -10.26
N ASP A 82 -11.80 8.41 -10.53
CA ASP A 82 -11.75 7.18 -11.33
C ASP A 82 -10.85 6.10 -10.71
N THR A 83 -10.36 5.19 -11.55
CA THR A 83 -9.66 3.99 -11.16
C THR A 83 -8.15 4.22 -11.04
N PHE A 84 -7.58 3.84 -9.90
CA PHE A 84 -6.16 3.68 -9.68
C PHE A 84 -5.80 2.19 -9.65
N LYS A 85 -4.77 1.81 -10.38
CA LYS A 85 -4.23 0.44 -10.38
C LYS A 85 -2.78 0.47 -9.93
N TYR A 86 -2.40 -0.45 -9.07
CA TYR A 86 -1.04 -0.58 -8.54
C TYR A 86 -0.53 -1.97 -8.87
N TYR A 87 0.77 -2.06 -9.17
CA TYR A 87 1.40 -3.28 -9.66
C TYR A 87 2.70 -3.53 -8.92
N PHE A 88 3.01 -4.81 -8.70
CA PHE A 88 4.32 -5.26 -8.30
C PHE A 88 5.32 -5.06 -9.44
N PRO A 89 6.63 -5.05 -9.17
CA PRO A 89 7.66 -4.96 -10.21
C PRO A 89 7.59 -6.06 -11.27
N ASN A 90 7.00 -7.23 -10.95
CA ASN A 90 6.75 -8.31 -11.91
C ASN A 90 5.51 -8.07 -12.80
N GLY A 91 4.85 -6.91 -12.70
CA GLY A 91 3.68 -6.53 -13.49
C GLY A 91 2.33 -7.04 -12.99
N ARG A 92 2.29 -7.87 -11.94
CA ARG A 92 1.03 -8.33 -11.34
C ARG A 92 0.35 -7.24 -10.53
N LEU A 93 -0.98 -7.24 -10.47
CA LEU A 93 -1.74 -6.28 -9.69
C LEU A 93 -1.47 -6.47 -8.19
N ILE A 94 -1.37 -5.35 -7.47
CA ILE A 94 -1.42 -5.27 -6.01
C ILE A 94 -2.85 -4.92 -5.58
N LYS A 95 -3.41 -3.89 -6.21
CA LYS A 95 -4.76 -3.39 -5.90
C LYS A 95 -5.33 -2.51 -7.00
N ILE A 96 -6.66 -2.47 -7.04
CA ILE A 96 -7.48 -1.58 -7.85
C ILE A 96 -8.37 -0.79 -6.89
N LEU A 97 -8.30 0.54 -6.96
CA LEU A 97 -9.06 1.46 -6.12
C LEU A 97 -9.88 2.40 -7.00
N VAL A 98 -11.15 2.60 -6.69
CA VAL A 98 -12.02 3.54 -7.41
C VAL A 98 -12.29 4.74 -6.54
N TYR A 99 -12.04 5.94 -7.07
CA TYR A 99 -12.19 7.19 -6.37
C TYR A 99 -13.21 8.12 -7.04
N ASP A 100 -13.89 8.90 -6.21
CA ASP A 100 -14.57 10.12 -6.62
C ASP A 100 -14.26 11.22 -5.62
N ASN A 101 -13.75 12.36 -6.10
CA ASN A 101 -13.35 13.49 -5.28
C ASN A 101 -12.51 13.13 -4.04
N ASN A 102 -11.42 12.39 -4.24
CA ASN A 102 -10.53 11.83 -3.21
C ASN A 102 -11.12 10.73 -2.29
N LYS A 103 -12.42 10.44 -2.38
CA LYS A 103 -13.06 9.41 -1.57
C LYS A 103 -13.20 8.11 -2.35
N LYS A 104 -12.97 6.96 -1.72
CA LYS A 104 -13.25 5.66 -2.34
C LYS A 104 -14.74 5.59 -2.65
N ASN A 105 -15.06 5.32 -3.90
CA ASN A 105 -16.44 5.30 -4.39
C ASN A 105 -16.56 4.26 -5.50
N GLY A 106 -17.01 3.06 -5.16
CA GLY A 106 -17.08 1.89 -6.03
C GLY A 106 -16.31 0.68 -5.47
N GLY A 107 -16.18 -0.35 -6.30
CA GLY A 107 -15.52 -1.60 -5.94
C GLY A 107 -13.99 -1.49 -5.91
N CYS A 108 -13.37 -1.93 -4.83
CA CYS A 108 -11.92 -1.96 -4.65
C CYS A 108 -11.44 -3.41 -4.48
N SER A 109 -10.49 -3.85 -5.29
CA SER A 109 -9.93 -5.21 -5.30
C SER A 109 -8.47 -5.21 -4.88
N TYR A 110 -8.05 -6.29 -4.23
CA TYR A 110 -6.70 -6.47 -3.71
C TYR A 110 -6.21 -7.86 -4.08
N PHE A 111 -4.92 -7.99 -4.32
CA PHE A 111 -4.32 -9.18 -4.89
C PHE A 111 -3.03 -9.53 -4.15
N ASP A 112 -2.71 -10.81 -4.08
CA ASP A 112 -1.44 -11.29 -3.59
C ASP A 112 -0.35 -11.22 -4.68
N VAL A 113 0.88 -11.63 -4.34
CA VAL A 113 2.01 -11.64 -5.27
C VAL A 113 1.83 -12.63 -6.43
N SER A 114 0.96 -13.63 -6.29
CA SER A 114 0.60 -14.59 -7.35
C SER A 114 -0.36 -13.97 -8.37
N GLY A 115 -1.07 -12.91 -7.98
CA GLY A 115 -2.12 -12.27 -8.76
C GLY A 115 -3.51 -12.82 -8.44
N LYS A 116 -3.65 -13.68 -7.42
CA LYS A 116 -4.95 -14.12 -6.91
C LYS A 116 -5.57 -12.98 -6.11
N ILE A 117 -6.87 -12.78 -6.30
CA ILE A 117 -7.63 -11.80 -5.53
C ILE A 117 -7.72 -12.26 -4.08
N THR A 118 -7.29 -11.41 -3.15
CA THR A 118 -7.38 -11.68 -1.70
C THR A 118 -8.73 -11.21 -1.17
N HIS A 119 -9.11 -9.96 -1.47
CA HIS A 119 -10.42 -9.44 -1.12
C HIS A 119 -10.90 -8.31 -2.02
N PHE A 120 -12.21 -8.09 -1.99
CA PHE A 120 -12.94 -7.01 -2.62
C PHE A 120 -13.86 -6.33 -1.60
N ARG A 121 -13.91 -4.99 -1.63
CA ARG A 121 -14.85 -4.21 -0.84
C ARG A 121 -15.43 -3.08 -1.68
N SER A 122 -16.75 -2.90 -1.61
CA SER A 122 -17.43 -1.75 -2.20
C SER A 122 -17.46 -0.59 -1.20
N PHE A 123 -17.26 0.63 -1.71
CA PHE A 123 -17.29 1.85 -0.92
C PHE A 123 -18.24 2.89 -1.53
N TYR A 124 -18.84 3.72 -0.69
CA TYR A 124 -19.51 4.96 -1.08
C TYR A 124 -19.01 6.06 -0.14
N ASN A 125 -18.34 7.07 -0.69
CA ASN A 125 -17.74 8.16 0.10
C ASN A 125 -16.84 7.68 1.25
N ASP A 126 -15.92 6.75 0.96
CA ASP A 126 -15.03 6.06 1.92
C ASP A 126 -15.72 5.14 2.94
N GLU A 127 -17.05 5.14 3.01
CA GLU A 127 -17.78 4.20 3.84
C GLU A 127 -17.93 2.87 3.11
N PRO A 128 -17.55 1.74 3.74
CA PRO A 128 -17.75 0.45 3.11
C PRO A 128 -19.24 0.12 3.08
N VAL A 129 -19.73 -0.28 1.91
CA VAL A 129 -21.13 -0.58 1.64
C VAL A 129 -21.25 -1.88 0.84
N GLY A 130 -22.44 -2.47 0.78
CA GLY A 130 -22.78 -3.48 -0.21
C GLY A 130 -21.89 -4.73 -0.24
N LYS A 131 -21.48 -5.15 -1.45
CA LYS A 131 -20.78 -6.42 -1.71
C LYS A 131 -19.36 -6.41 -1.16
N TRP A 132 -19.05 -7.34 -0.26
CA TRP A 132 -17.70 -7.70 0.14
C TRP A 132 -17.42 -9.13 -0.32
N ILE A 133 -16.23 -9.36 -0.85
CA ILE A 133 -15.77 -10.68 -1.28
C ILE A 133 -14.42 -10.95 -0.68
N TRP A 134 -14.19 -12.16 -0.21
CA TRP A 134 -12.86 -12.67 0.08
C TRP A 134 -12.76 -14.12 -0.37
N TYR A 135 -11.54 -14.62 -0.48
CA TYR A 135 -11.25 -15.93 -1.02
C TYR A 135 -10.36 -16.68 -0.04
N ASP A 136 -10.75 -17.90 0.29
CA ASP A 136 -9.89 -18.78 1.07
C ASP A 136 -8.58 -19.04 0.29
N ILE A 137 -7.43 -18.91 0.95
CA ILE A 137 -6.12 -19.21 0.34
C ILE A 137 -6.09 -20.66 -0.19
N ASN A 138 -6.84 -21.58 0.43
CA ASN A 138 -6.78 -23.01 0.14
C ASN A 138 -7.93 -23.55 -0.74
N GLU A 139 -9.10 -22.88 -0.85
CA GLU A 139 -10.31 -23.55 -1.38
C GLU A 139 -10.99 -22.93 -2.61
N GLN A 140 -10.51 -21.85 -3.22
CA GLN A 140 -11.19 -21.18 -4.36
C GLN A 140 -12.68 -20.82 -4.11
N GLU A 141 -13.18 -20.95 -2.88
CA GLU A 141 -14.55 -20.59 -2.52
C GLU A 141 -14.68 -19.06 -2.44
N GLU A 142 -15.64 -18.51 -3.18
CA GLU A 142 -16.01 -17.10 -3.12
C GLU A 142 -16.96 -16.88 -1.94
N HIS A 143 -16.54 -16.10 -0.94
CA HIS A 143 -17.44 -15.67 0.13
C HIS A 143 -18.01 -14.30 -0.19
N VAL A 144 -19.34 -14.17 -0.13
CA VAL A 144 -20.03 -12.92 -0.50
C VAL A 144 -20.90 -12.44 0.64
N ILE A 145 -20.73 -11.18 1.04
CA ILE A 145 -21.72 -10.46 1.84
C ILE A 145 -22.31 -9.39 0.95
N ALA A 146 -23.60 -9.49 0.63
CA ALA A 146 -24.26 -8.54 -0.28
C ALA A 146 -24.53 -7.17 0.36
N ASN A 147 -24.70 -7.09 1.68
CA ASN A 147 -25.08 -5.89 2.44
C ASN A 147 -24.22 -5.71 3.70
N ALA A 148 -22.90 -5.60 3.54
CA ALA A 148 -22.01 -5.43 4.68
C ALA A 148 -22.14 -4.02 5.30
N SER A 149 -22.15 -3.97 6.64
CA SER A 149 -21.97 -2.75 7.45
C SER A 149 -20.96 -3.04 8.56
N TRP A 150 -20.48 -2.02 9.30
CA TRP A 150 -19.58 -2.22 10.45
C TRP A 150 -20.15 -3.16 11.53
N LYS A 151 -21.47 -3.34 11.57
CA LYS A 151 -22.15 -4.27 12.49
C LYS A 151 -22.15 -5.72 11.98
N SER A 152 -21.76 -5.94 10.74
CA SER A 152 -21.86 -7.24 10.05
C SER A 152 -20.54 -8.03 10.07
N VAL A 153 -19.62 -7.69 10.99
CA VAL A 153 -18.25 -8.23 11.04
C VAL A 153 -18.20 -9.69 11.51
N ASN A 154 -19.24 -10.19 12.17
CA ASN A 154 -19.28 -11.59 12.63
C ASN A 154 -19.21 -12.55 11.43
N GLY A 155 -18.05 -13.21 11.27
CA GLY A 155 -17.79 -14.22 10.24
C GLY A 155 -17.08 -13.72 8.99
N VAL A 156 -16.66 -12.46 8.95
CA VAL A 156 -16.01 -11.81 7.78
C VAL A 156 -14.51 -11.74 8.01
N GLU A 157 -13.70 -11.78 6.94
CA GLU A 157 -12.27 -11.47 7.08
C GLU A 157 -12.03 -9.98 7.40
N HIS A 158 -11.21 -9.74 8.41
CA HIS A 158 -10.84 -8.40 8.84
C HIS A 158 -9.53 -8.37 9.63
N GLU A 159 -8.83 -7.24 9.55
CA GLU A 159 -7.75 -6.88 10.49
C GLU A 159 -8.33 -6.66 11.91
N PRO A 160 -7.51 -6.66 12.98
CA PRO A 160 -8.00 -6.38 14.32
C PRO A 160 -8.73 -5.04 14.40
N LEU A 161 -9.85 -5.03 15.11
CA LEU A 161 -10.69 -3.85 15.25
C LEU A 161 -10.69 -3.36 16.70
N PHE A 162 -10.56 -2.05 16.86
CA PHE A 162 -10.73 -1.42 18.16
C PHE A 162 -12.18 -1.64 18.65
N PRO A 163 -12.39 -2.10 19.89
CA PRO A 163 -13.73 -2.39 20.40
C PRO A 163 -14.57 -1.11 20.46
N GLY A 164 -15.81 -1.18 20.00
CA GLY A 164 -16.68 0.00 19.85
C GLY A 164 -16.39 0.86 18.61
N GLY A 165 -15.43 0.44 17.77
CA GLY A 165 -15.15 1.07 16.48
C GLY A 165 -14.56 2.47 16.57
N ARG A 166 -14.77 3.28 15.52
CA ARG A 166 -14.09 4.56 15.36
C ARG A 166 -14.41 5.59 16.45
N SER A 167 -15.65 5.61 16.96
CA SER A 167 -16.04 6.54 18.03
C SER A 167 -15.29 6.23 19.31
N ALA A 168 -15.33 4.97 19.77
CA ALA A 168 -14.62 4.54 20.98
C ALA A 168 -13.10 4.70 20.86
N TYR A 169 -12.55 4.46 19.67
CA TYR A 169 -11.15 4.75 19.36
C TYR A 169 -10.83 6.24 19.59
N ASN A 170 -11.62 7.16 19.01
CA ASN A 170 -11.40 8.59 19.20
C ASN A 170 -11.54 9.00 20.68
N ASP A 171 -12.60 8.54 21.35
CA ASP A 171 -12.87 8.83 22.78
C ASP A 171 -11.73 8.34 23.68
N TYR A 172 -11.07 7.24 23.31
CA TYR A 172 -9.90 6.72 24.01
C TYR A 172 -8.73 7.70 23.94
N PHE A 173 -8.34 8.17 22.75
CA PHE A 173 -7.21 9.08 22.58
C PHE A 173 -7.48 10.49 23.11
N ASP A 174 -8.73 10.94 23.09
CA ASP A 174 -9.10 12.23 23.67
C ASP A 174 -8.79 12.29 25.18
N LYS A 175 -8.82 11.16 25.90
CA LYS A 175 -8.40 11.08 27.31
C LYS A 175 -6.91 11.36 27.53
N PHE A 176 -6.07 11.03 26.53
CA PHE A 176 -4.62 11.22 26.60
C PHE A 176 -4.15 12.52 25.92
N LYS A 177 -5.07 13.34 25.39
CA LYS A 177 -4.75 14.55 24.64
C LYS A 177 -3.80 15.51 25.38
N ASN A 178 -3.96 15.63 26.70
CA ASN A 178 -3.08 16.47 27.53
C ASN A 178 -1.66 15.91 27.63
N ASP A 179 -1.51 14.58 27.62
CA ASP A 179 -0.20 13.93 27.66
C ASP A 179 0.54 14.06 26.31
N TYR A 180 -0.19 14.22 25.20
CA TYR A 180 0.39 14.39 23.85
C TYR A 180 0.79 15.82 23.52
N THR A 181 0.54 16.79 24.41
CA THR A 181 0.86 18.19 24.16
C THR A 181 2.18 18.54 24.87
N MET A 182 3.25 18.77 24.10
CA MET A 182 4.61 18.94 24.61
C MET A 182 5.23 20.27 24.17
N SER A 183 6.21 20.77 24.93
CA SER A 183 7.01 21.92 24.48
C SER A 183 7.85 21.53 23.27
N ALA A 184 8.12 22.49 22.37
CA ALA A 184 8.91 22.23 21.17
C ALA A 184 10.31 21.66 21.48
N SER A 185 10.90 22.02 22.62
CA SER A 185 12.18 21.46 23.10
C SER A 185 12.17 19.94 23.37
N MET A 186 10.99 19.32 23.48
CA MET A 186 10.82 17.91 23.84
C MET A 186 10.28 17.05 22.68
N HIS A 187 10.22 17.58 21.47
CA HIS A 187 9.51 16.92 20.35
C HIS A 187 10.30 15.82 19.61
N GLY A 188 11.54 15.55 20.02
CA GLY A 188 12.45 14.69 19.25
C GLY A 188 12.66 15.24 17.83
N GLN A 189 13.12 14.40 16.90
CA GLN A 189 13.41 14.88 15.54
C GLN A 189 12.14 15.21 14.72
N TYR A 190 11.03 14.54 15.01
CA TYR A 190 9.85 14.51 14.13
C TYR A 190 8.54 14.91 14.81
N GLY A 191 8.51 15.15 16.12
CA GLY A 191 7.26 15.36 16.87
C GLY A 191 6.30 14.17 16.81
N GLN A 192 6.81 12.98 16.46
CA GLN A 192 6.01 11.79 16.18
C GLN A 192 6.84 10.56 16.50
N ILE A 193 6.17 9.53 17.02
CA ILE A 193 6.69 8.16 17.09
C ILE A 193 5.86 7.24 16.20
N ILE A 194 6.45 6.12 15.78
CA ILE A 194 5.73 5.06 15.09
C ILE A 194 5.99 3.77 15.84
N MET A 195 4.92 3.12 16.27
CA MET A 195 4.98 1.88 17.02
C MET A 195 4.37 0.73 16.22
N SER A 196 4.75 -0.48 16.58
CA SER A 196 4.08 -1.70 16.15
C SER A 196 3.80 -2.60 17.34
N PHE A 197 2.75 -3.41 17.27
CA PHE A 197 2.39 -4.36 18.32
C PHE A 197 1.58 -5.50 17.71
N LYS A 198 1.56 -6.64 18.39
CA LYS A 198 0.79 -7.82 18.01
C LYS A 198 -0.55 -7.82 18.74
N VAL A 199 -1.63 -8.13 18.03
CA VAL A 199 -2.92 -8.50 18.61
C VAL A 199 -3.09 -10.00 18.47
N SER A 200 -3.31 -10.70 19.58
CA SER A 200 -3.50 -12.15 19.60
C SER A 200 -4.92 -12.54 19.18
N GLY A 201 -5.15 -13.85 19.02
CA GLY A 201 -6.48 -14.40 18.85
C GLY A 201 -7.46 -14.20 20.03
N SER A 202 -6.97 -13.84 21.23
CA SER A 202 -7.84 -13.40 22.34
C SER A 202 -8.17 -11.91 22.30
N GLY A 203 -7.52 -11.14 21.42
CA GLY A 203 -7.64 -9.68 21.39
C GLY A 203 -6.61 -8.96 22.28
N GLU A 204 -5.76 -9.70 22.98
CA GLU A 204 -4.71 -9.14 23.83
C GLU A 204 -3.57 -8.54 23.02
N ILE A 205 -2.98 -7.47 23.54
CA ILE A 205 -1.83 -6.80 22.93
C ILE A 205 -0.53 -7.36 23.51
N SER A 206 0.43 -7.61 22.64
CA SER A 206 1.79 -8.02 23.01
C SER A 206 2.84 -7.46 22.04
N GLU A 207 4.12 -7.72 22.33
CA GLU A 207 5.25 -7.40 21.45
C GLU A 207 5.36 -5.94 20.98
N VAL A 208 4.93 -5.00 21.84
CA VAL A 208 5.01 -3.56 21.57
C VAL A 208 6.45 -3.15 21.29
N ASP A 209 6.64 -2.48 20.18
CA ASP A 209 7.94 -2.03 19.69
C ASP A 209 7.83 -0.63 19.10
N VAL A 210 8.79 0.24 19.42
CA VAL A 210 8.89 1.59 18.88
C VAL A 210 9.82 1.55 17.67
N VAL A 211 9.25 1.66 16.48
CA VAL A 211 10.00 1.56 15.21
C VAL A 211 10.67 2.89 14.85
N LEU A 212 9.97 4.00 15.08
CA LEU A 212 10.50 5.36 14.96
C LEU A 212 10.40 6.00 16.33
N HIS A 213 11.56 6.17 16.96
CA HIS A 213 11.71 6.74 18.30
C HIS A 213 11.61 8.27 18.30
N GLY A 214 11.05 8.79 19.40
CA GLY A 214 11.02 10.22 19.72
C GLY A 214 12.06 10.54 20.78
N THR A 215 11.62 11.17 21.88
CA THR A 215 12.37 11.22 23.14
C THR A 215 11.99 10.03 24.03
N PRO A 216 12.78 9.68 25.06
CA PRO A 216 12.41 8.63 26.03
C PRO A 216 11.03 8.84 26.66
N GLU A 217 10.62 10.09 26.89
CA GLU A 217 9.29 10.44 27.42
C GLU A 217 8.18 10.14 26.40
N MET A 218 8.40 10.47 25.13
CA MET A 218 7.45 10.17 24.05
C MET A 218 7.27 8.66 23.89
N ASP A 219 8.37 7.91 23.84
CA ASP A 219 8.36 6.46 23.71
C ASP A 219 7.63 5.80 24.89
N SER A 220 7.93 6.24 26.12
CA SER A 220 7.27 5.76 27.35
C SER A 220 5.77 6.04 27.36
N LEU A 221 5.35 7.23 26.93
CA LEU A 221 3.93 7.56 26.78
C LEU A 221 3.26 6.69 25.72
N GLY A 222 3.91 6.51 24.58
CA GLY A 222 3.41 5.68 23.49
C GLY A 222 3.16 4.23 23.92
N ILE A 223 4.15 3.64 24.60
CA ILE A 223 4.07 2.29 25.16
C ILE A 223 2.94 2.21 26.20
N ARG A 224 2.84 3.19 27.10
CA ARG A 224 1.75 3.27 28.10
C ARG A 224 0.39 3.30 27.42
N CYS A 225 0.25 4.10 26.36
CA CYS A 225 -0.98 4.22 25.60
C CYS A 225 -1.37 2.88 24.96
N ILE A 226 -0.45 2.19 24.27
CA ILE A 226 -0.73 0.88 23.69
C ILE A 226 -1.13 -0.14 24.75
N ASN A 227 -0.38 -0.21 25.86
CA ASN A 227 -0.63 -1.20 26.92
C ASN A 227 -1.94 -0.96 27.70
N GLN A 228 -2.52 0.23 27.61
CA GLN A 228 -3.79 0.57 28.26
C GLN A 228 -4.98 0.51 27.29
N MET A 229 -4.77 0.09 26.04
CA MET A 229 -5.88 -0.11 25.11
C MET A 229 -6.76 -1.27 25.59
N PRO A 230 -8.08 -1.22 25.33
CA PRO A 230 -8.95 -2.36 25.58
C PRO A 230 -8.60 -3.53 24.66
N GLU A 231 -9.03 -4.73 25.04
CA GLU A 231 -8.91 -5.93 24.18
C GLU A 231 -9.54 -5.69 22.81
N PHE A 232 -8.78 -6.00 21.77
CA PHE A 232 -9.21 -5.84 20.39
C PHE A 232 -10.18 -6.94 19.98
N ILE A 233 -11.02 -6.66 18.99
CA ILE A 233 -11.64 -7.74 18.22
C ILE A 233 -10.51 -8.30 17.33
N PRO A 234 -10.12 -9.59 17.49
CA PRO A 234 -8.93 -10.13 16.87
C PRO A 234 -9.06 -10.22 15.35
N ALA A 235 -7.94 -10.38 14.64
CA ALA A 235 -7.99 -10.57 13.20
C ALA A 235 -8.71 -11.87 12.83
N ARG A 236 -9.36 -11.87 11.68
CA ARG A 236 -9.94 -13.07 11.08
C ARG A 236 -9.47 -13.18 9.64
N GLU A 237 -8.78 -14.28 9.33
CA GLU A 237 -8.30 -14.64 8.00
C GLU A 237 -8.76 -16.08 7.71
N ASN A 238 -9.34 -16.34 6.54
CA ASN A 238 -9.92 -17.63 6.15
C ASN A 238 -10.89 -18.20 7.20
N ARG A 239 -11.70 -17.33 7.84
CA ARG A 239 -12.62 -17.67 8.96
C ARG A 239 -11.93 -18.15 10.25
N ILE A 240 -10.60 -18.18 10.30
CA ILE A 240 -9.82 -18.53 11.48
C ILE A 240 -9.38 -17.25 12.18
N ILE A 241 -9.38 -17.26 13.50
CA ILE A 241 -8.82 -16.19 14.30
C ILE A 241 -7.30 -16.30 14.24
N VAL A 242 -6.63 -15.22 13.82
CA VAL A 242 -5.17 -15.20 13.67
C VAL A 242 -4.56 -14.03 14.44
N ASP A 243 -3.32 -14.20 14.88
CA ASP A 243 -2.56 -13.10 15.43
C ASP A 243 -2.15 -12.15 14.30
N GLN A 244 -2.23 -10.84 14.53
CA GLN A 244 -1.81 -9.86 13.52
C GLN A 244 -1.09 -8.67 14.13
N TYR A 245 -0.02 -8.24 13.48
CA TYR A 245 0.70 -7.03 13.83
C TYR A 245 0.02 -5.78 13.27
N LEU A 246 -0.06 -4.73 14.09
CA LEU A 246 -0.57 -3.42 13.73
C LEU A 246 0.52 -2.36 13.80
N ILE A 247 0.33 -1.27 13.05
CA ILE A 247 1.15 -0.06 13.11
C ILE A 247 0.33 1.05 13.77
N PHE A 248 0.93 1.73 14.73
CA PHE A 248 0.31 2.86 15.41
C PHE A 248 1.23 4.09 15.40
N PRO A 249 1.00 5.04 14.47
CA PRO A 249 1.68 6.32 14.50
C PRO A 249 1.05 7.23 15.56
N LEU A 250 1.87 7.78 16.46
CA LEU A 250 1.44 8.74 17.46
C LEU A 250 2.14 10.08 17.24
N LYS A 251 1.36 11.09 16.85
CA LYS A 251 1.83 12.47 16.63
C LYS A 251 1.58 13.30 17.89
N PHE A 252 2.58 14.06 18.29
CA PHE A 252 2.54 14.95 19.44
C PHE A 252 2.26 16.38 18.99
N ILE A 253 1.42 17.08 19.74
CA ILE A 253 1.04 18.47 19.46
C ILE A 253 2.06 19.39 20.11
N LEU A 254 2.59 20.34 19.35
CA LEU A 254 3.55 21.33 19.83
C LEU A 254 2.84 22.65 20.14
N TYR A 255 3.18 23.26 21.28
CA TYR A 255 2.52 24.51 21.73
C TYR A 255 2.79 25.72 20.82
N GLU A 256 3.86 25.73 20.01
CA GLU A 256 4.33 26.96 19.32
C GLU A 256 4.58 26.81 17.80
N GLU A 257 4.25 25.68 17.16
CA GLU A 257 4.48 25.50 15.72
C GLU A 257 3.23 25.09 14.92
N SER A 258 3.10 25.65 13.71
CA SER A 258 2.14 25.20 12.71
C SER A 258 2.64 23.90 12.07
N ASP A 259 2.02 22.81 12.50
CA ASP A 259 2.43 21.43 12.32
C ASP A 259 2.06 20.85 10.94
N ASP A 260 2.94 21.01 9.94
CA ASP A 260 2.83 20.33 8.63
C ASP A 260 4.11 19.55 8.25
N PHE A 261 5.01 19.30 9.21
CA PHE A 261 6.13 18.43 8.93
C PHE A 261 5.63 16.99 8.73
N LYS A 262 5.83 16.47 7.52
CA LYS A 262 5.56 15.07 7.19
C LYS A 262 6.88 14.32 7.03
N ILE A 263 7.06 13.27 7.84
CA ILE A 263 8.20 12.36 7.72
C ILE A 263 8.19 11.74 6.30
N PRO A 264 9.30 11.82 5.54
CA PRO A 264 9.38 11.24 4.21
C PRO A 264 9.07 9.73 4.23
N ASN A 265 8.34 9.25 3.23
CA ASN A 265 8.00 7.82 3.13
C ASN A 265 9.26 6.94 3.08
N SER A 266 10.32 7.38 2.41
CA SER A 266 11.61 6.68 2.37
C SER A 266 12.26 6.54 3.75
N THR A 267 12.10 7.56 4.61
CA THR A 267 12.59 7.55 5.97
C THR A 267 11.83 6.54 6.82
N ILE A 268 10.49 6.56 6.77
CA ILE A 268 9.65 5.58 7.48
C ILE A 268 10.00 4.15 7.02
N ALA A 269 10.13 3.93 5.71
CA ALA A 269 10.52 2.63 5.17
C ALA A 269 11.86 2.14 5.73
N ASN A 270 12.85 3.03 5.86
CA ASN A 270 14.14 2.70 6.43
C ASN A 270 14.07 2.32 7.92
N TYR A 271 13.27 3.03 8.73
CA TYR A 271 13.08 2.67 10.14
C TYR A 271 12.47 1.26 10.30
N PHE A 272 11.42 0.95 9.53
CA PHE A 272 10.86 -0.40 9.50
C PHE A 272 11.88 -1.44 9.03
N PHE A 273 12.67 -1.13 8.01
CA PHE A 273 13.71 -2.03 7.54
C PHE A 273 14.76 -2.31 8.61
N VAL A 274 15.32 -1.29 9.25
CA VAL A 274 16.34 -1.47 10.30
C VAL A 274 15.77 -2.26 11.47
N SER A 275 14.58 -1.90 11.94
CA SER A 275 13.90 -2.58 13.03
C SER A 275 13.57 -4.06 12.68
N GLY A 276 13.22 -4.36 11.43
CA GLY A 276 13.00 -5.74 10.96
C GLY A 276 14.29 -6.56 10.85
N VAL A 277 15.44 -5.93 10.56
CA VAL A 277 16.73 -6.62 10.57
C VAL A 277 17.10 -7.10 11.98
N GLU A 278 16.81 -6.30 13.01
CA GLU A 278 17.07 -6.72 14.40
C GLU A 278 16.18 -7.89 14.80
N ASP A 279 14.87 -7.85 14.49
CA ASP A 279 13.98 -9.00 14.73
C ASP A 279 14.43 -10.27 13.99
N TYR A 280 14.89 -10.13 12.75
CA TYR A 280 15.39 -11.26 11.98
C TYR A 280 16.61 -11.91 12.65
N LYS A 281 17.55 -11.11 13.17
CA LYS A 281 18.72 -11.62 13.91
C LYS A 281 18.31 -12.36 15.18
N GLU A 282 17.22 -11.93 15.81
CA GLU A 282 16.63 -12.60 16.97
C GLU A 282 15.74 -13.80 16.60
N SER A 283 15.70 -14.20 15.32
CA SER A 283 14.87 -15.29 14.78
C SER A 283 13.35 -15.07 14.95
N LYS A 284 12.91 -13.81 15.09
CA LYS A 284 11.49 -13.40 15.09
C LYS A 284 11.03 -13.15 13.66
N TYR A 285 10.97 -14.21 12.86
CA TYR A 285 10.82 -14.10 11.40
C TYR A 285 9.47 -13.55 10.95
N ASP A 286 8.37 -13.85 11.65
CA ASP A 286 7.03 -13.32 11.39
C ASP A 286 6.99 -11.80 11.62
N LYS A 287 7.53 -11.33 12.75
CA LYS A 287 7.65 -9.90 13.07
C LYS A 287 8.55 -9.17 12.08
N ALA A 288 9.70 -9.76 11.75
CA ALA A 288 10.61 -9.23 10.74
C ALA A 288 9.92 -9.12 9.36
N ALA A 289 9.20 -10.16 8.94
CA ALA A 289 8.44 -10.18 7.69
C ALA A 289 7.40 -9.05 7.66
N PHE A 290 6.64 -8.85 8.73
CA PHE A 290 5.69 -7.74 8.84
C PHE A 290 6.37 -6.37 8.65
N LYS A 291 7.53 -6.15 9.28
CA LYS A 291 8.27 -4.89 9.16
C LYS A 291 8.84 -4.69 7.75
N PHE A 292 9.39 -5.71 7.11
CA PHE A 292 9.87 -5.62 5.73
C PHE A 292 8.73 -5.38 4.74
N LYS A 293 7.58 -6.04 4.92
CA LYS A 293 6.36 -5.79 4.14
C LYS A 293 5.90 -4.34 4.29
N THR A 294 5.98 -3.80 5.50
CA THR A 294 5.68 -2.39 5.77
C THR A 294 6.66 -1.45 5.07
N ALA A 295 7.97 -1.75 5.09
CA ALA A 295 8.96 -0.96 4.36
C ALA A 295 8.67 -0.93 2.84
N ILE A 296 8.23 -2.05 2.25
CA ILE A 296 7.76 -2.12 0.86
C ILE A 296 6.58 -1.18 0.63
N ILE A 297 5.58 -1.14 1.53
CA ILE A 297 4.40 -0.27 1.38
C ILE A 297 4.80 1.22 1.29
N TYR A 298 5.76 1.64 2.12
CA TYR A 298 6.21 3.04 2.13
C TYR A 298 7.16 3.36 0.96
N ASN A 299 8.01 2.43 0.54
CA ASN A 299 8.92 2.64 -0.58
C ASN A 299 9.11 1.35 -1.42
N PRO A 300 8.19 1.06 -2.34
CA PRO A 300 8.15 -0.22 -3.05
C PRO A 300 9.19 -0.33 -4.17
N GLY A 301 10.04 0.68 -4.38
CA GLY A 301 11.11 0.64 -5.37
C GLY A 301 12.43 0.05 -4.86
N CYS A 302 12.53 -0.28 -3.57
CA CYS A 302 13.77 -0.77 -2.98
C CYS A 302 13.84 -2.31 -3.00
N ALA A 303 14.75 -2.86 -3.82
CA ALA A 303 14.99 -4.31 -3.94
C ALA A 303 15.28 -4.97 -2.57
N LYS A 304 16.03 -4.27 -1.70
CA LYS A 304 16.41 -4.76 -0.37
C LYS A 304 15.21 -5.13 0.49
N TYR A 305 14.12 -4.37 0.43
CA TYR A 305 12.96 -4.66 1.25
C TYR A 305 12.25 -5.94 0.81
N TYR A 306 12.17 -6.21 -0.50
CA TYR A 306 11.65 -7.48 -1.02
C TYR A 306 12.56 -8.66 -0.70
N TYR A 307 13.88 -8.50 -0.83
CA TYR A 307 14.83 -9.56 -0.49
C TYR A 307 14.71 -9.95 0.99
N TYR A 308 14.70 -8.96 1.90
CA TYR A 308 14.61 -9.23 3.33
C TYR A 308 13.22 -9.77 3.74
N TYR A 309 12.16 -9.31 3.09
CA TYR A 309 10.85 -9.93 3.25
C TYR A 309 10.87 -11.40 2.81
N ALA A 310 11.46 -11.70 1.65
CA ALA A 310 11.58 -13.05 1.09
C ALA A 310 12.37 -14.01 1.98
N VAL A 311 13.51 -13.59 2.54
CA VAL A 311 14.26 -14.44 3.48
C VAL A 311 13.50 -14.68 4.78
N SER A 312 12.70 -13.72 5.28
CA SER A 312 11.88 -13.93 6.48
C SER A 312 10.75 -14.92 6.24
N ILE A 313 10.00 -14.76 5.15
CA ILE A 313 8.89 -15.67 4.82
C ILE A 313 9.40 -17.08 4.46
N TYR A 314 10.60 -17.20 3.88
CA TYR A 314 11.22 -18.51 3.66
C TYR A 314 11.44 -19.30 4.97
N GLN A 315 11.67 -18.61 6.09
CA GLN A 315 11.93 -19.26 7.38
C GLN A 315 10.66 -19.68 8.14
N TYR A 316 9.50 -19.05 7.88
CA TYR A 316 8.31 -19.23 8.71
C TYR A 316 7.02 -19.53 7.95
N GLU A 317 6.96 -19.29 6.63
CA GLU A 317 5.77 -19.43 5.79
C GLU A 317 6.04 -20.39 4.62
N ASP A 318 5.67 -20.01 3.39
CA ASP A 318 5.75 -20.84 2.18
C ASP A 318 6.97 -20.46 1.31
N PRO A 319 7.93 -21.38 1.07
CA PRO A 319 9.06 -21.17 0.18
C PRO A 319 8.67 -20.73 -1.26
N ASP A 320 7.52 -21.16 -1.78
CA ASP A 320 7.07 -20.77 -3.11
C ASP A 320 6.66 -19.29 -3.15
N ILE A 321 6.02 -18.80 -2.09
CA ILE A 321 5.74 -17.37 -1.93
C ILE A 321 7.06 -16.59 -1.78
N ALA A 322 8.02 -17.12 -1.00
CA ALA A 322 9.36 -16.53 -0.88
C ALA A 322 10.03 -16.35 -2.24
N CYS A 323 9.98 -17.37 -3.09
CA CYS A 323 10.54 -17.32 -4.43
C CYS A 323 9.92 -16.26 -5.33
N GLN A 324 8.62 -15.98 -5.19
CA GLN A 324 7.99 -14.88 -5.94
C GLN A 324 8.56 -13.51 -5.54
N TYR A 325 8.86 -13.30 -4.26
CA TYR A 325 9.47 -12.06 -3.77
C TYR A 325 10.97 -11.97 -4.07
N PHE A 326 11.71 -13.08 -4.06
CA PHE A 326 13.09 -13.09 -4.56
C PHE A 326 13.15 -12.67 -6.04
N LYS A 327 12.26 -13.17 -6.89
CA LYS A 327 12.17 -12.76 -8.30
C LYS A 327 11.88 -11.28 -8.46
N ILE A 328 11.00 -10.72 -7.61
CA ILE A 328 10.75 -9.27 -7.57
C ILE A 328 12.01 -8.49 -7.16
N ALA A 329 12.74 -8.95 -6.14
CA ALA A 329 13.96 -8.30 -5.68
C ALA A 329 15.02 -8.25 -6.79
N ASP A 330 15.23 -9.36 -7.51
CA ASP A 330 16.18 -9.46 -8.62
C ASP A 330 15.78 -8.61 -9.84
N LEU A 331 14.47 -8.50 -10.13
CA LEU A 331 13.97 -7.58 -11.16
C LEU A 331 14.31 -6.11 -10.87
N LEU A 332 14.38 -5.73 -9.58
CA LEU A 332 14.73 -4.38 -9.16
C LEU A 332 16.25 -4.17 -9.04
N ASP A 333 16.99 -5.20 -8.60
CA ASP A 333 18.46 -5.22 -8.51
C ASP A 333 18.98 -6.65 -8.74
N SER A 334 19.50 -6.93 -9.93
CA SER A 334 19.90 -8.28 -10.36
C SER A 334 21.10 -8.86 -9.59
N LYS A 335 21.74 -8.05 -8.73
CA LYS A 335 22.88 -8.47 -7.90
C LYS A 335 22.47 -8.83 -6.46
N ILE A 336 21.22 -8.57 -6.08
CA ILE A 336 20.81 -8.71 -4.68
C ILE A 336 20.51 -10.16 -4.28
N VAL A 337 20.03 -10.97 -5.21
CA VAL A 337 19.72 -12.39 -4.96
C VAL A 337 20.95 -13.23 -5.28
N ARG A 338 21.35 -14.08 -4.33
CA ARG A 338 22.48 -15.00 -4.50
C ARG A 338 22.14 -16.14 -5.46
N GLU A 339 23.14 -16.71 -6.12
CA GLU A 339 22.97 -17.77 -7.12
C GLU A 339 22.33 -19.05 -6.56
N ASP A 340 22.63 -19.43 -5.31
CA ASP A 340 22.01 -20.58 -4.63
C ASP A 340 20.48 -20.42 -4.51
N ILE A 341 20.02 -19.20 -4.22
CA ILE A 341 18.59 -18.88 -4.13
C ILE A 341 17.96 -18.88 -5.54
N LYS A 342 18.70 -18.39 -6.55
CA LYS A 342 18.21 -18.39 -7.94
C LYS A 342 17.98 -19.80 -8.47
N GLU A 343 18.90 -20.71 -8.17
CA GLU A 343 18.78 -22.13 -8.52
C GLU A 343 17.58 -22.76 -7.82
N PHE A 344 17.45 -22.57 -6.50
CA PHE A 344 16.33 -23.09 -5.71
C PHE A 344 14.98 -22.61 -6.26
N CYS A 345 14.86 -21.31 -6.52
CA CYS A 345 13.61 -20.69 -6.97
C CYS A 345 13.35 -20.80 -8.48
N LYS A 346 14.23 -21.48 -9.23
CA LYS A 346 14.11 -21.70 -10.68
C LYS A 346 13.78 -20.41 -11.41
N PHE A 347 14.68 -19.44 -11.27
CA PHE A 347 14.56 -18.12 -11.89
C PHE A 347 14.36 -18.20 -13.41
#